data_AF-A0A1L8STN5-F1
#
_entry.id   AF-A0A1L8STN5-F1
#
_cell.length_a   1.000
_cell.length_b   1.000
_cell.length_c   1.000
_cell.angle_alpha   90.00
_cell.angle_beta   90.00
_cell.angle_gamma   90.00
#
_symmetry.space_group_name_H-M   'P 1'
#
loop_
_entity.id
_entity.type
_entity.pdbx_description
1 polymer ?
#
loop_
_entity_poly.entity_id
_entity_poly.type
_entity_poly.pdbx_seq_one_letter_code
_entity_poly.pdbx_strand_id
1 'polypeptide(L)'
;MGMQISFFVKDQSADCYFEKIQASFFEEEKVIEQAYPKEGFDAVLDEALLAVLRNVFDTLEKVGDTEDYLQFLDFKIKNVYNSAFVSKHFLLYQNTEVEELMAHVLTEIADPLAEGYFESLIDYLETTIDDEVFVDFRLNGEELLLEVQSQGRKVSLVEPLKQLMIDYDESFERVATEILESFV
;
A
#
# COMPACT_ATOMS: atom_id res chain seq x y z
N MET A 1 -4.72 12.25 -3.57
CA MET A 1 -5.63 12.03 -2.42
C MET A 1 -5.65 10.51 -2.24
N GLY A 2 -5.25 9.95 -1.09
CA GLY A 2 -5.17 8.48 -0.94
C GLY A 2 -6.55 7.81 -0.90
N MET A 3 -6.60 6.50 -1.20
CA MET A 3 -7.82 5.70 -1.12
C MET A 3 -8.31 5.64 0.33
N GLN A 4 -9.62 5.78 0.52
CA GLN A 4 -10.25 5.72 1.83
C GLN A 4 -11.45 4.78 1.82
N ILE A 5 -11.47 3.82 2.74
CA ILE A 5 -12.59 2.89 2.94
C ILE A 5 -13.34 3.32 4.19
N SER A 6 -14.59 3.73 4.01
CA SER A 6 -15.43 4.34 5.02
C SER A 6 -16.48 3.36 5.51
N PHE A 7 -16.46 3.06 6.81
CA PHE A 7 -17.44 2.21 7.47
C PHE A 7 -18.49 3.05 8.21
N PHE A 8 -19.77 2.76 7.94
CA PHE A 8 -20.91 3.43 8.54
C PHE A 8 -21.61 2.47 9.52
N VAL A 9 -20.99 2.27 10.68
CA VAL A 9 -21.48 1.33 11.71
C VAL A 9 -21.88 2.08 12.97
N LYS A 10 -23.09 1.82 13.48
CA LYS A 10 -23.60 2.39 14.73
C LYS A 10 -23.61 1.31 15.81
N ASP A 11 -22.94 1.58 16.92
CA ASP A 11 -23.00 0.68 18.08
C ASP A 11 -24.34 0.80 18.79
N GLN A 12 -24.99 -0.32 19.05
CA GLN A 12 -26.18 -0.42 19.88
C GLN A 12 -25.87 -1.27 21.13
N SER A 13 -26.83 -1.38 22.04
CA SER A 13 -26.62 -2.07 23.33
C SER A 13 -26.27 -3.56 23.12
N ALA A 14 -27.09 -4.29 22.36
CA ALA A 14 -26.87 -5.71 22.05
C ALA A 14 -26.16 -5.95 20.71
N ASP A 15 -26.39 -5.06 19.74
CA ASP A 15 -26.07 -5.27 18.33
C ASP A 15 -25.20 -4.13 17.77
N CYS A 16 -24.72 -4.30 16.54
CA CYS A 16 -24.13 -3.25 15.72
C CYS A 16 -24.97 -3.10 14.44
N TYR A 17 -25.40 -1.88 14.14
CA TYR A 17 -26.12 -1.59 12.90
C TYR A 17 -25.13 -1.16 11.81
N PHE A 18 -25.04 -1.95 10.75
CA PHE A 18 -24.16 -1.69 9.61
C PHE A 18 -24.99 -1.09 8.47
N GLU A 19 -24.80 0.21 8.24
CA GLU A 19 -25.54 0.94 7.21
C GLU A 19 -24.95 0.66 5.82
N LYS A 20 -23.64 0.90 5.67
CA LYS A 20 -22.92 0.71 4.41
C LYS A 20 -21.42 0.78 4.59
N ILE A 21 -20.72 0.35 3.54
CA ILE A 21 -19.29 0.55 3.34
C ILE A 21 -19.07 1.25 2.00
N GLN A 22 -18.10 2.17 1.93
CA GLN A 22 -17.82 2.96 0.74
C GLN A 22 -16.32 3.13 0.54
N ALA A 23 -15.83 2.87 -0.66
CA ALA A 23 -14.50 3.30 -1.08
C ALA A 23 -14.59 4.66 -1.77
N SER A 24 -13.60 5.53 -1.52
CA SER A 24 -13.47 6.79 -2.26
C SER A 24 -13.07 6.59 -3.72
N PHE A 25 -12.53 5.41 -4.04
CA PHE A 25 -12.10 5.04 -5.38
C PHE A 25 -13.30 4.59 -6.24
N PHE A 26 -13.38 5.11 -7.47
CA PHE A 26 -14.45 4.81 -8.44
C PHE A 26 -15.90 4.91 -7.91
N GLU A 27 -16.12 5.70 -6.83
CA GLU A 27 -17.41 5.83 -6.16
C GLU A 27 -18.04 4.48 -5.72
N GLU A 28 -17.21 3.47 -5.43
CA GLU A 28 -17.69 2.13 -5.08
C GLU A 28 -18.38 2.14 -3.70
N GLU A 29 -19.64 1.72 -3.67
CA GLU A 29 -20.47 1.68 -2.46
C GLU A 29 -21.24 0.36 -2.36
N LYS A 30 -21.23 -0.24 -1.16
CA LYS A 30 -22.06 -1.39 -0.83
C LYS A 30 -22.99 -1.03 0.33
N VAL A 31 -24.29 -0.97 0.01
CA VAL A 31 -25.36 -0.73 0.99
C VAL A 31 -25.73 -2.05 1.68
N ILE A 32 -25.82 -2.04 3.02
CA ILE A 32 -26.06 -3.23 3.84
C ILE A 32 -27.34 -3.09 4.67
N GLU A 33 -27.54 -1.95 5.35
CA GLU A 33 -28.72 -1.61 6.16
C GLU A 33 -29.25 -2.73 7.07
N GLN A 34 -28.34 -3.39 7.81
CA GLN A 34 -28.68 -4.55 8.63
C GLN A 34 -28.08 -4.46 10.04
N ALA A 35 -28.84 -4.92 11.04
CA ALA A 35 -28.34 -5.12 12.40
C ALA A 35 -27.73 -6.53 12.54
N TYR A 36 -26.53 -6.57 13.12
CA TYR A 36 -25.80 -7.80 13.42
C TYR A 36 -25.54 -7.91 14.92
N PRO A 37 -25.66 -9.11 15.51
CA PRO A 37 -25.16 -9.37 16.85
C PRO A 37 -23.68 -9.02 16.92
N LYS A 38 -23.22 -8.50 18.07
CA LYS A 38 -21.77 -8.21 18.26
C LYS A 38 -20.89 -9.45 18.14
N GLU A 39 -21.43 -10.62 18.44
CA GLU A 39 -20.75 -11.91 18.26
C GLU A 39 -20.72 -12.26 16.77
N GLY A 40 -19.50 -12.38 16.21
CA GLY A 40 -19.29 -12.68 14.79
C GLY A 40 -19.39 -11.47 13.85
N PHE A 41 -19.57 -10.26 14.37
CA PHE A 41 -19.63 -9.05 13.55
C PHE A 41 -18.27 -8.66 12.94
N ASP A 42 -17.18 -9.10 13.54
CA ASP A 42 -15.82 -9.05 13.01
C ASP A 42 -15.74 -9.68 11.61
N ALA A 43 -16.28 -10.88 11.44
CA ALA A 43 -16.30 -11.57 10.14
C ALA A 43 -17.14 -10.80 9.10
N VAL A 44 -18.22 -10.15 9.52
CA VAL A 44 -19.07 -9.34 8.64
C VAL A 44 -18.34 -8.10 8.15
N LEU A 45 -17.56 -7.45 9.02
CA LEU A 45 -16.72 -6.31 8.63
C LEU A 45 -15.64 -6.72 7.65
N ASP A 46 -15.00 -7.87 7.88
CA ASP A 46 -13.95 -8.42 7.03
C ASP A 46 -14.47 -8.80 5.64
N GLU A 47 -15.59 -9.51 5.57
CA GLU A 47 -16.22 -9.86 4.31
C GLU A 47 -16.66 -8.62 3.52
N ALA A 48 -17.21 -7.61 4.22
CA ALA A 48 -17.60 -6.36 3.59
C ALA A 48 -16.39 -5.59 3.04
N LEU A 49 -15.29 -5.52 3.81
CA LEU A 49 -14.04 -4.89 3.40
C LEU A 49 -13.48 -5.57 2.16
N LEU A 50 -13.34 -6.90 2.21
CA LEU A 50 -12.78 -7.69 1.13
C LEU A 50 -13.62 -7.58 -0.14
N ALA A 51 -14.94 -7.58 -0.03
CA ALA A 51 -15.82 -7.40 -1.18
C ALA A 51 -15.61 -6.04 -1.85
N VAL A 52 -15.49 -4.96 -1.08
CA VAL A 52 -15.22 -3.62 -1.63
C VAL A 52 -13.83 -3.56 -2.26
N LEU A 53 -12.80 -4.10 -1.59
CA LEU A 53 -11.44 -4.14 -2.13
C LEU A 53 -11.36 -4.92 -3.45
N ARG A 54 -12.02 -6.08 -3.54
CA ARG A 54 -12.10 -6.86 -4.79
C ARG A 54 -12.78 -6.08 -5.90
N ASN A 55 -13.90 -5.42 -5.63
CA ASN A 55 -14.60 -4.63 -6.65
C ASN A 55 -13.76 -3.44 -7.14
N VAL A 56 -13.05 -2.77 -6.24
CA VAL A 56 -12.14 -1.69 -6.61
C VAL A 56 -10.99 -2.25 -7.45
N PHE A 57 -10.39 -3.36 -7.04
CA PHE A 57 -9.33 -4.03 -7.82
C PHE A 57 -9.80 -4.44 -9.22
N ASP A 58 -10.94 -5.11 -9.34
CA ASP A 58 -11.54 -5.47 -10.64
C ASP A 58 -11.83 -4.26 -11.54
N THR A 59 -11.92 -3.06 -10.97
CA THR A 59 -12.11 -1.80 -11.70
C THR A 59 -10.76 -1.19 -12.07
N LEU A 60 -9.76 -1.26 -11.19
CA LEU A 60 -8.37 -0.90 -11.46
C LEU A 60 -7.81 -1.70 -12.63
N GLU A 61 -8.00 -3.02 -12.65
CA GLU A 61 -7.55 -3.89 -13.75
C GLU A 61 -8.08 -3.46 -15.13
N LYS A 62 -9.25 -2.80 -15.17
CA LYS A 62 -9.91 -2.41 -16.42
C LYS A 62 -9.50 -1.02 -16.92
N VAL A 63 -9.17 -0.11 -16.01
CA VAL A 63 -9.10 1.34 -16.32
C VAL A 63 -7.89 2.04 -15.70
N GLY A 64 -7.35 1.53 -14.59
CA GLY A 64 -6.39 2.22 -13.74
C GLY A 64 -4.95 2.23 -14.28
N ASP A 65 -4.20 3.24 -13.88
CA ASP A 65 -2.76 3.36 -14.08
C ASP A 65 -1.98 2.95 -12.82
N THR A 66 -0.64 2.95 -12.91
CA THR A 66 0.23 2.57 -11.78
C THR A 66 -0.01 3.42 -10.53
N GLU A 67 -0.33 4.71 -10.68
CA GLU A 67 -0.58 5.61 -9.54
C GLU A 67 -1.84 5.22 -8.77
N ASP A 68 -2.88 4.76 -9.48
CA ASP A 68 -4.12 4.30 -8.88
C ASP A 68 -3.91 3.03 -8.02
N TYR A 69 -3.06 2.11 -8.47
CA TYR A 69 -2.68 0.93 -7.68
C TYR A 69 -1.88 1.28 -6.41
N LEU A 70 -0.99 2.27 -6.47
CA LEU A 70 -0.27 2.74 -5.27
C LEU A 70 -1.25 3.31 -4.24
N GLN A 71 -2.24 4.09 -4.68
CA GLN A 71 -3.29 4.59 -3.80
C GLN A 71 -4.15 3.47 -3.22
N PHE A 72 -4.41 2.41 -3.99
CA PHE A 72 -5.13 1.23 -3.53
C PHE A 72 -4.40 0.50 -2.41
N LEU A 73 -3.09 0.38 -2.52
CA LEU A 73 -2.29 -0.32 -1.53
C LEU A 73 -2.08 0.47 -0.22
N ASP A 74 -2.06 1.81 -0.26
CA ASP A 74 -2.07 2.70 0.93
C ASP A 74 -3.49 3.10 1.37
N PHE A 75 -4.47 2.21 1.24
CA PHE A 75 -5.83 2.57 1.63
C PHE A 75 -5.97 2.83 3.13
N LYS A 76 -6.78 3.82 3.50
CA LYS A 76 -7.02 4.19 4.90
C LYS A 76 -8.43 3.83 5.32
N ILE A 77 -8.55 3.23 6.49
CA ILE A 77 -9.86 2.92 7.08
C ILE A 77 -10.39 4.14 7.82
N LYS A 78 -11.63 4.53 7.51
CA LYS A 78 -12.36 5.60 8.19
C LYS A 78 -13.60 5.05 8.88
N ASN A 79 -13.63 5.18 10.19
CA ASN A 79 -14.79 4.86 11.01
C ASN A 79 -15.71 6.10 11.13
N VAL A 80 -16.73 6.21 10.28
CA VAL A 80 -17.49 7.46 10.11
C VAL A 80 -18.30 7.84 11.35
N TYR A 81 -18.87 6.86 12.04
CA TYR A 81 -19.68 7.10 13.23
C TYR A 81 -18.91 6.90 14.53
N ASN A 82 -17.58 6.73 14.47
CA ASN A 82 -16.72 6.48 15.62
C ASN A 82 -17.21 5.28 16.47
N SER A 83 -17.67 4.21 15.82
CA SER A 83 -18.02 2.95 16.51
C SER A 83 -16.81 2.42 17.27
N ALA A 84 -16.97 2.19 18.57
CA ALA A 84 -15.94 1.58 19.41
C ALA A 84 -15.60 0.17 18.92
N PHE A 85 -16.58 -0.56 18.37
CA PHE A 85 -16.35 -1.89 17.80
C PHE A 85 -15.41 -1.82 16.60
N VAL A 86 -15.74 -0.99 15.59
CA VAL A 86 -14.94 -0.83 14.37
C VAL A 86 -13.52 -0.38 14.70
N SER A 87 -13.36 0.59 15.59
CA SER A 87 -12.04 1.06 16.02
C SER A 87 -11.23 -0.04 16.70
N LYS A 88 -11.85 -0.87 17.54
CA LYS A 88 -11.15 -1.98 18.21
C LYS A 88 -10.77 -3.08 17.22
N HIS A 89 -11.67 -3.42 16.31
CA HIS A 89 -11.45 -4.44 15.28
C HIS A 89 -10.25 -4.10 14.42
N PHE A 90 -10.21 -2.87 13.89
CA PHE A 90 -9.14 -2.46 12.98
C PHE A 90 -7.83 -2.04 13.67
N LEU A 91 -7.80 -1.91 15.00
CA LEU A 91 -6.56 -1.60 15.73
C LEU A 91 -5.53 -2.74 15.68
N LEU A 92 -6.02 -3.99 15.66
CA LEU A 92 -5.21 -5.21 15.69
C LEU A 92 -5.37 -6.02 14.39
N TYR A 93 -5.76 -5.34 13.31
CA TYR A 93 -6.20 -5.97 12.09
C TYR A 93 -5.11 -6.81 11.43
N GLN A 94 -5.38 -8.10 11.24
CA GLN A 94 -4.64 -9.00 10.38
C GLN A 94 -5.66 -9.87 9.66
N ASN A 95 -5.84 -9.65 8.37
CA ASN A 95 -6.74 -10.46 7.54
C ASN A 95 -5.93 -11.00 6.36
N THR A 96 -5.76 -12.31 6.36
CA THR A 96 -4.94 -13.02 5.36
C THR A 96 -5.47 -12.82 3.94
N GLU A 97 -6.79 -12.77 3.73
CA GLU A 97 -7.34 -12.58 2.38
C GLU A 97 -7.08 -11.17 1.85
N VAL A 98 -7.09 -10.15 2.72
CA VAL A 98 -6.70 -8.78 2.35
C VAL A 98 -5.20 -8.72 2.07
N GLU A 99 -4.37 -9.36 2.89
CA GLU A 99 -2.91 -9.43 2.66
C GLU A 99 -2.58 -10.12 1.33
N GLU A 100 -3.22 -11.24 1.01
CA GLU A 100 -3.07 -11.95 -0.26
C GLU A 100 -3.47 -11.07 -1.45
N LEU A 101 -4.58 -10.33 -1.33
CA LEU A 101 -5.01 -9.37 -2.36
C LEU A 101 -3.97 -8.26 -2.55
N MET A 102 -3.45 -7.67 -1.46
CA MET A 102 -2.42 -6.63 -1.56
C MET A 102 -1.13 -7.17 -2.19
N ALA A 103 -0.70 -8.38 -1.84
CA ALA A 103 0.47 -9.02 -2.42
C ALA A 103 0.30 -9.28 -3.93
N HIS A 104 -0.90 -9.68 -4.34
CA HIS A 104 -1.22 -9.83 -5.75
C HIS A 104 -1.08 -8.51 -6.51
N VAL A 105 -1.69 -7.44 -6.01
CA VAL A 105 -1.57 -6.11 -6.62
C VAL A 105 -0.13 -5.63 -6.67
N LEU A 106 0.63 -5.82 -5.59
CA LEU A 106 2.05 -5.46 -5.55
C LEU A 106 2.85 -6.17 -6.65
N THR A 107 2.54 -7.43 -6.95
CA THR A 107 3.19 -8.17 -8.04
C THR A 107 2.92 -7.53 -9.40
N GLU A 108 1.71 -6.99 -9.62
CA GLU A 108 1.35 -6.37 -10.90
C GLU A 108 2.05 -5.03 -11.14
N ILE A 109 2.32 -4.29 -10.07
CA ILE A 109 3.00 -2.98 -10.15
C ILE A 109 4.48 -3.02 -9.76
N ALA A 110 5.04 -4.19 -9.46
CA ALA A 110 6.42 -4.34 -9.01
C ALA A 110 7.41 -3.74 -10.02
N ASP A 111 7.26 -4.08 -11.30
CA ASP A 111 8.10 -3.58 -12.39
C ASP A 111 8.03 -2.04 -12.52
N PRO A 112 6.86 -1.42 -12.73
CA PRO A 112 6.81 0.04 -12.90
C PRO A 112 7.16 0.81 -11.61
N LEU A 113 6.89 0.26 -10.43
CA LEU A 113 7.32 0.86 -9.16
C LEU A 113 8.85 0.85 -9.04
N ALA A 114 9.50 -0.27 -9.36
CA ALA A 114 10.95 -0.38 -9.34
C ALA A 114 11.61 0.51 -10.37
N GLU A 115 11.07 0.59 -11.59
CA GLU A 115 11.56 1.48 -12.64
C GLU A 115 11.50 2.94 -12.20
N GLY A 116 10.35 3.42 -11.71
CA GLY A 116 10.21 4.81 -11.25
C GLY A 116 11.12 5.17 -10.07
N TYR A 117 11.28 4.22 -9.14
CA TYR A 117 12.21 4.38 -8.02
C TYR A 117 13.67 4.45 -8.49
N PHE A 118 14.04 3.58 -9.43
CA PHE A 118 15.38 3.52 -10.02
C PHE A 118 15.73 4.78 -10.81
N GLU A 119 14.81 5.27 -11.66
CA GLU A 119 15.00 6.53 -12.41
C GLU A 119 15.24 7.70 -11.46
N SER A 120 14.40 7.84 -10.44
CA SER A 120 14.55 8.89 -9.42
C SER A 120 15.89 8.80 -8.68
N LEU A 121 16.34 7.58 -8.37
CA LEU A 121 17.58 7.35 -7.65
C LEU A 121 18.81 7.68 -8.52
N ILE A 122 18.80 7.29 -9.79
CA ILE A 122 19.89 7.64 -10.72
C ILE A 122 20.00 9.16 -10.83
N ASP A 123 18.90 9.84 -11.14
CA ASP A 123 18.90 11.30 -11.32
C ASP A 123 19.45 12.01 -10.07
N TYR A 124 19.07 11.54 -8.88
CA TYR A 124 19.58 12.06 -7.63
C TYR A 124 21.09 11.80 -7.43
N LEU A 125 21.57 10.59 -7.73
CA LEU A 125 22.97 10.23 -7.57
C LEU A 125 23.86 10.94 -8.57
N GLU A 126 23.45 11.05 -9.84
CA GLU A 126 24.18 11.78 -10.89
C GLU A 126 24.30 13.28 -10.61
N THR A 127 23.32 13.86 -9.91
CA THR A 127 23.37 15.27 -9.51
C THR A 127 24.21 15.52 -8.24
N THR A 128 24.45 14.48 -7.44
CA THR A 128 25.12 14.58 -6.14
C THR A 128 26.58 14.10 -6.18
N ILE A 129 26.89 13.11 -7.01
CA ILE A 129 28.24 12.55 -7.16
C ILE A 129 28.91 13.23 -8.36
N ASP A 130 30.06 13.87 -8.13
CA ASP A 130 30.85 14.60 -9.14
C ASP A 130 31.54 13.68 -10.20
N ASP A 131 31.21 12.39 -10.26
CA ASP A 131 31.85 11.37 -11.09
C ASP A 131 30.79 10.48 -11.77
N GLU A 132 31.23 9.63 -12.70
CA GLU A 132 30.35 8.69 -13.39
C GLU A 132 29.76 7.68 -12.40
N VAL A 133 28.43 7.60 -12.37
CA VAL A 133 27.65 6.67 -11.55
C VAL A 133 27.01 5.64 -12.46
N PHE A 134 27.23 4.36 -12.15
CA PHE A 134 26.53 3.26 -12.79
C PHE A 134 25.58 2.63 -11.77
N VAL A 135 24.30 2.53 -12.14
CA VAL A 135 23.28 1.89 -11.30
C VAL A 135 22.68 0.72 -12.09
N ASP A 136 22.66 -0.47 -11.51
CA ASP A 136 21.94 -1.66 -11.99
C ASP A 136 20.84 -2.00 -10.98
N PHE A 137 19.69 -2.47 -11.44
CA PHE A 137 18.61 -2.92 -10.56
C PHE A 137 18.03 -4.24 -11.04
N ARG A 138 17.59 -5.07 -10.08
CA ARG A 138 16.92 -6.34 -10.36
C ARG A 138 15.81 -6.60 -9.38
N LEU A 139 14.70 -7.08 -9.89
CA LEU A 139 13.60 -7.58 -9.07
C LEU A 139 13.81 -9.06 -8.72
N ASN A 140 13.64 -9.38 -7.45
CA ASN A 140 13.67 -10.73 -6.91
C ASN A 140 12.39 -10.98 -6.10
N GLY A 141 11.28 -11.21 -6.80
CA GLY A 141 9.97 -11.31 -6.17
C GLY A 141 9.54 -9.96 -5.62
N GLU A 142 9.39 -9.86 -4.29
CA GLU A 142 8.98 -8.64 -3.59
C GLU A 142 10.16 -7.76 -3.14
N GLU A 143 11.39 -8.10 -3.55
CA GLU A 143 12.61 -7.38 -3.21
C GLU A 143 13.24 -6.72 -4.43
N LEU A 144 13.62 -5.45 -4.28
CA LEU A 144 14.39 -4.68 -5.24
C LEU A 144 15.87 -4.72 -4.84
N LEU A 145 16.70 -5.34 -5.69
CA LEU A 145 18.15 -5.35 -5.55
C LEU A 145 18.73 -4.17 -6.33
N LEU A 146 19.46 -3.30 -5.64
CA LEU A 146 20.12 -2.13 -6.21
C LEU A 146 21.63 -2.32 -6.14
N GLU A 147 22.32 -2.13 -7.24
CA GLU A 147 23.78 -2.13 -7.30
C GLU A 147 24.27 -0.80 -7.85
N VAL A 148 24.99 -0.03 -7.03
CA VAL A 148 25.58 1.24 -7.42
C VAL A 148 27.09 1.10 -7.48
N GLN A 149 27.69 1.56 -8.58
CA GLN A 149 29.11 1.58 -8.77
C GLN A 149 29.58 2.99 -9.17
N SER A 150 30.53 3.51 -8.42
CA SER A 150 31.26 4.74 -8.75
C SER A 150 32.69 4.64 -8.20
N GLN A 151 33.65 5.29 -8.87
CA GLN A 151 35.06 5.34 -8.44
C GLN A 151 35.71 3.97 -8.12
N GLY A 152 35.27 2.90 -8.80
CA GLY A 152 35.76 1.53 -8.55
C GLY A 152 35.28 0.89 -7.24
N ARG A 153 34.39 1.55 -6.50
CA ARG A 153 33.64 0.98 -5.37
C ARG A 153 32.28 0.50 -5.86
N LYS A 154 31.78 -0.58 -5.27
CA LYS A 154 30.46 -1.14 -5.55
C LYS A 154 29.68 -1.29 -4.25
N VAL A 155 28.45 -0.80 -4.25
CA VAL A 155 27.50 -0.86 -3.13
C VAL A 155 26.30 -1.67 -3.62
N SER A 156 25.82 -2.58 -2.78
CA SER A 156 24.64 -3.40 -3.09
C SER A 156 23.65 -3.29 -1.94
N LEU A 157 22.41 -2.91 -2.25
CA LEU A 157 21.32 -2.72 -1.30
C LEU A 157 20.12 -3.55 -1.71
N VAL A 158 19.29 -3.91 -0.74
CA VAL A 158 18.04 -4.64 -0.94
C VAL A 158 16.93 -3.85 -0.31
N GLU A 159 15.91 -3.51 -1.10
CA GLU A 159 14.74 -2.77 -0.64
C GLU A 159 13.47 -3.59 -0.83
N PRO A 160 12.68 -3.83 0.23
CA PRO A 160 11.37 -4.46 0.08
C PRO A 160 10.43 -3.53 -0.70
N LEU A 161 9.78 -4.02 -1.76
CA LEU A 161 8.82 -3.22 -2.54
C LEU A 161 7.67 -2.70 -1.67
N LYS A 162 7.25 -3.50 -0.68
CA LYS A 162 6.23 -3.09 0.30
C LYS A 162 6.67 -1.87 1.11
N GLN A 163 7.96 -1.72 1.40
CA GLN A 163 8.48 -0.58 2.14
C GLN A 163 8.40 0.70 1.30
N LEU A 164 8.67 0.61 0.00
CA LEU A 164 8.53 1.73 -0.94
C LEU A 164 7.11 2.29 -0.98
N MET A 165 6.10 1.48 -0.69
CA MET A 165 4.70 1.90 -0.68
C MET A 165 4.25 2.52 0.64
N ILE A 166 4.81 2.04 1.75
CA ILE A 166 4.46 2.54 3.08
C ILE A 166 5.10 3.92 3.29
N ASP A 167 6.40 4.03 3.02
CA ASP A 167 7.16 5.26 3.26
C ASP A 167 8.18 5.49 2.11
N TYR A 168 7.68 5.82 0.91
CA TYR A 168 8.51 6.05 -0.28
C TYR A 168 9.64 7.05 -0.03
N ASP A 169 9.31 8.23 0.49
CA ASP A 169 10.26 9.32 0.70
C ASP A 169 11.33 8.96 1.75
N GLU A 170 10.93 8.35 2.87
CA GLU A 170 11.86 7.94 3.92
C GLU A 170 12.77 6.79 3.44
N SER A 171 12.22 5.84 2.69
CA SER A 171 12.99 4.77 2.07
C SER A 171 14.02 5.32 1.08
N PHE A 172 13.59 6.25 0.22
CA PHE A 172 14.44 6.91 -0.76
C PHE A 172 15.59 7.66 -0.09
N GLU A 173 15.28 8.52 0.90
CA GLU A 173 16.29 9.28 1.63
C GLU A 173 17.31 8.36 2.32
N ARG A 174 16.85 7.28 2.95
CA ARG A 174 17.72 6.30 3.62
C ARG A 174 18.65 5.61 2.63
N VAL A 175 18.11 5.05 1.56
CA VAL A 175 18.89 4.33 0.53
C VAL A 175 19.90 5.27 -0.13
N ALA A 176 19.47 6.47 -0.51
CA ALA A 176 20.34 7.47 -1.11
C ALA A 176 21.48 7.87 -0.16
N THR A 177 21.18 8.11 1.12
CA THR A 177 22.19 8.44 2.13
C THR A 177 23.20 7.31 2.31
N GLU A 178 22.75 6.06 2.41
CA GLU A 178 23.63 4.89 2.58
C GLU A 178 24.57 4.70 1.38
N ILE A 179 24.08 4.96 0.17
CA ILE A 179 24.89 4.95 -1.05
C ILE A 179 25.95 6.05 -1.01
N LEU A 180 25.54 7.29 -0.71
CA LEU A 180 26.45 8.44 -0.67
C LEU A 180 27.54 8.25 0.39
N GLU A 181 27.19 7.83 1.60
CA GLU A 181 28.15 7.57 2.67
C GLU A 181 29.17 6.47 2.32
N SER A 182 28.78 5.52 1.46
CA SER A 182 29.67 4.45 1.00
C SER A 182 30.74 4.93 -0.01
N PHE A 183 30.52 6.07 -0.65
CA PHE A 183 31.43 6.67 -1.63
C PHE A 183 32.30 7.82 -1.09
N VAL A 184 32.03 8.30 0.14
CA VAL A 184 32.91 9.23 0.89
C VAL A 184 34.12 8.49 1.47
#